data_AF-A0A5E4JKN5-F1
#
_entry.id   AF-A0A5E4JKN5-F1
#
_cell.length_a   1.000
_cell.length_b   1.000
_cell.length_c   1.000
_cell.angle_alpha   90.00
_cell.angle_beta   90.00
_cell.angle_gamma   90.00
#
_symmetry.space_group_name_H-M   'P 1'
#
loop_
_entity.id
_entity.type
_entity.pdbx_description
1 polymer ?
#
loop_
_entity_poly.entity_id
_entity_poly.type
_entity_poly.pdbx_seq_one_letter_code
_entity_poly.pdbx_strand_id
1 'polypeptide(L)'
;MVEEDCFLKQFDAILMRGILKIMIMGHLKRKGAYPYAMLKHFKGSIHPGLSKLKKSDMYNAIKSLESEGFIKYQMMTKGTRALKRYQLTPKGLKVMNASKKIGLKALADIRRLIESEFK
;
A
#
# COMPACT_ATOMS: atom_id res chain seq x y z
N MET A 1 13.86 10.63 -26.33
CA MET A 1 12.90 9.50 -26.37
C MET A 1 13.19 8.37 -25.38
N VAL A 2 14.45 8.01 -25.07
CA VAL A 2 14.72 6.91 -24.08
C VAL A 2 14.55 7.36 -22.62
N GLU A 3 14.81 8.64 -22.32
CA GLU A 3 14.75 9.16 -20.94
C GLU A 3 13.32 9.33 -20.39
N GLU A 4 12.37 9.75 -21.23
CA GLU A 4 10.96 9.93 -20.83
C GLU A 4 10.29 8.61 -20.43
N ASP A 5 10.58 7.53 -21.17
CA ASP A 5 10.09 6.19 -20.87
C ASP A 5 10.64 5.63 -19.54
N CYS A 6 11.88 5.97 -19.19
CA CYS A 6 12.49 5.56 -17.91
C CYS A 6 11.85 6.32 -16.74
N PHE A 7 11.63 7.62 -16.92
CA PHE A 7 11.00 8.48 -15.91
C PHE A 7 9.57 8.02 -15.59
N LEU A 8 8.74 7.79 -16.62
CA LEU A 8 7.35 7.33 -16.43
C LEU A 8 7.30 5.99 -15.69
N LYS A 9 8.18 5.05 -16.04
CA LYS A 9 8.27 3.75 -15.35
C LYS A 9 8.70 3.88 -13.89
N GLN A 10 9.66 4.76 -13.58
CA GLN A 10 10.07 5.00 -12.20
C GLN A 10 8.96 5.66 -11.39
N PHE A 11 8.29 6.66 -11.97
CA PHE A 11 7.19 7.36 -11.35
C PHE A 11 6.04 6.40 -11.00
N ASP A 12 5.62 5.56 -11.95
CA ASP A 12 4.62 4.52 -11.74
C ASP A 12 5.02 3.57 -10.60
N ALA A 13 6.28 3.11 -10.58
CA ALA A 13 6.76 2.21 -9.54
C ALA A 13 6.79 2.87 -8.15
N ILE A 14 7.07 4.16 -8.05
CA ILE A 14 7.05 4.92 -6.79
C ILE A 14 5.61 5.10 -6.32
N LEU A 15 4.71 5.54 -7.20
CA LEU A 15 3.30 5.70 -6.89
C LEU A 15 2.66 4.39 -6.43
N MET A 16 2.89 3.30 -7.18
CA MET A 16 2.32 1.99 -6.85
C MET A 16 2.83 1.47 -5.51
N ARG A 17 4.10 1.70 -5.16
CA ARG A 17 4.65 1.37 -3.83
C ARG A 17 3.99 2.18 -2.72
N GLY A 18 3.76 3.48 -2.93
CA GLY A 18 3.06 4.34 -1.99
C GLY A 18 1.61 3.90 -1.78
N ILE A 19 0.89 3.63 -2.86
CA ILE A 19 -0.50 3.13 -2.82
C ILE A 19 -0.56 1.79 -2.10
N LEU A 20 0.32 0.85 -2.41
CA LEU A 20 0.39 -0.45 -1.75
C LEU A 20 0.55 -0.33 -0.23
N LYS A 21 1.44 0.55 0.24
CA LYS A 21 1.63 0.82 1.68
C LYS A 21 0.32 1.31 2.34
N ILE A 22 -0.37 2.27 1.73
CA ILE A 22 -1.64 2.80 2.23
C ILE A 22 -2.72 1.70 2.28
N MET A 23 -2.77 0.85 1.26
CA MET A 23 -3.73 -0.25 1.18
C MET A 23 -3.48 -1.31 2.25
N ILE A 24 -2.22 -1.68 2.50
CA ILE A 24 -1.83 -2.60 3.57
C ILE A 24 -2.26 -2.03 4.92
N MET A 25 -1.98 -0.74 5.19
CA MET A 25 -2.40 -0.08 6.43
C MET A 25 -3.93 -0.04 6.57
N GLY A 26 -4.65 0.26 5.49
CA GLY A 26 -6.11 0.25 5.47
C GLY A 26 -6.72 -1.12 5.73
N HIS A 27 -6.11 -2.17 5.17
CA HIS A 27 -6.52 -3.55 5.43
C HIS A 27 -6.27 -3.95 6.89
N LEU A 28 -5.09 -3.62 7.43
CA LEU A 28 -4.72 -3.85 8.83
C LEU A 28 -5.64 -3.15 9.82
N LYS A 29 -6.12 -1.94 9.50
CA LYS A 29 -7.11 -1.23 10.31
C LYS A 29 -8.42 -2.01 10.42
N ARG A 30 -8.89 -2.63 9.32
CA ARG A 30 -10.15 -3.37 9.30
C ARG A 30 -10.03 -4.71 10.02
N LYS A 31 -8.95 -5.45 9.78
CA LYS A 31 -8.67 -6.74 10.41
C LYS A 31 -7.15 -6.92 10.52
N GLY A 32 -6.63 -7.18 11.72
CA GLY A 32 -5.23 -7.58 11.89
C GLY A 32 -4.97 -8.88 11.13
N ALA A 33 -4.03 -8.86 10.18
CA ALA A 33 -3.88 -9.90 9.17
C ALA A 33 -2.43 -10.39 9.04
N TYR A 34 -2.29 -11.59 8.47
CA TYR A 34 -1.01 -12.18 8.11
C TYR A 34 -0.58 -11.73 6.71
N PRO A 35 0.73 -11.63 6.42
CA PRO A 35 1.20 -11.23 5.09
C PRO A 35 0.60 -12.09 3.98
N TYR A 36 0.56 -13.41 4.15
CA TYR A 36 -0.01 -14.29 3.12
C TYR A 36 -1.52 -14.08 2.90
N ALA A 37 -2.26 -13.82 3.98
CA ALA A 37 -3.69 -13.53 3.90
C ALA A 37 -3.95 -12.21 3.16
N MET A 38 -3.10 -11.20 3.41
CA MET A 38 -3.13 -9.95 2.65
C MET A 38 -2.88 -10.19 1.17
N LEU A 39 -1.90 -11.03 0.80
CA LEU A 39 -1.59 -11.31 -0.61
C LEU A 39 -2.80 -11.92 -1.32
N LYS A 40 -3.45 -12.89 -0.67
CA LYS A 40 -4.61 -13.58 -1.22
C LYS A 40 -5.78 -12.61 -1.40
N HIS A 41 -6.01 -11.71 -0.42
CA HIS A 41 -7.01 -10.67 -0.54
C HIS A 41 -6.68 -9.66 -1.65
N PHE A 42 -5.44 -9.19 -1.74
CA PHE A 42 -5.04 -8.20 -2.75
C PHE A 42 -5.09 -8.75 -4.17
N LYS A 43 -4.72 -10.03 -4.37
CA LYS A 43 -4.83 -10.70 -5.69
C LYS A 43 -6.26 -11.04 -6.07
N GLY A 44 -7.12 -11.38 -5.10
CA GLY A 44 -8.49 -11.81 -5.36
C GLY A 44 -9.50 -10.67 -5.46
N SER A 45 -9.19 -9.49 -4.93
CA SER A 45 -10.19 -8.43 -4.73
C SER A 45 -9.93 -7.13 -5.47
N ILE A 46 -8.81 -6.96 -6.20
CA ILE A 46 -8.40 -5.60 -6.61
C ILE A 46 -7.85 -5.49 -8.04
N HIS A 47 -8.49 -4.55 -8.76
CA HIS A 47 -8.05 -3.68 -9.86
C HIS A 47 -6.89 -4.16 -10.76
N PRO A 48 -7.04 -4.19 -12.09
CA PRO A 48 -6.04 -4.71 -13.03
C PRO A 48 -4.63 -4.11 -12.88
N GLY A 49 -4.50 -2.90 -12.33
CA GLY A 49 -3.18 -2.30 -12.01
C GLY A 49 -2.37 -3.05 -10.95
N LEU A 50 -3.00 -3.77 -10.02
CA LEU A 50 -2.34 -4.54 -8.96
C LEU A 50 -2.09 -6.00 -9.37
N SER A 51 -2.55 -6.42 -10.55
CA SER A 51 -2.30 -7.78 -11.09
C SER A 51 -0.80 -8.07 -11.27
N LYS A 52 0.01 -7.03 -11.52
CA LYS A 52 1.47 -7.12 -11.67
C LYS A 52 2.22 -7.20 -10.34
N LEU A 53 1.54 -7.10 -9.21
CA LEU A 53 2.19 -6.99 -7.91
C LEU A 53 2.80 -8.34 -7.49
N LYS A 54 4.13 -8.36 -7.36
CA LYS A 54 4.85 -9.57 -6.99
C LYS A 54 4.74 -9.79 -5.49
N LYS A 55 4.90 -11.04 -5.08
CA LYS A 55 4.99 -11.42 -3.66
C LYS A 55 6.10 -10.64 -2.95
N SER A 56 7.22 -10.40 -3.63
CA SER A 56 8.35 -9.61 -3.15
C SER A 56 7.96 -8.17 -2.79
N ASP A 57 7.17 -7.52 -3.63
CA ASP A 57 6.79 -6.10 -3.45
C ASP A 57 5.98 -5.92 -2.17
N MET A 58 5.12 -6.90 -1.87
CA MET A 58 4.32 -6.88 -0.66
C MET A 58 5.16 -7.13 0.60
N TYR A 59 6.11 -8.07 0.58
CA TYR A 59 7.02 -8.25 1.71
C TYR A 59 7.92 -7.03 1.91
N ASN A 60 8.40 -6.41 0.83
CA ASN A 60 9.18 -5.19 0.88
C ASN A 60 8.37 -4.03 1.49
N ALA A 61 7.10 -3.88 1.09
CA ALA A 61 6.22 -2.87 1.66
C ALA A 61 5.96 -3.12 3.16
N ILE A 62 5.71 -4.36 3.56
CA ILE A 62 5.52 -4.72 4.97
C ILE A 62 6.79 -4.42 5.78
N LYS A 63 7.97 -4.84 5.29
CA LYS A 63 9.25 -4.58 5.96
C LYS A 63 9.51 -3.08 6.10
N SER A 64 9.21 -2.29 5.07
CA SER A 64 9.33 -0.83 5.09
C SER A 64 8.39 -0.20 6.13
N LEU A 65 7.11 -0.60 6.15
CA LEU A 65 6.13 -0.12 7.13
C LEU A 65 6.52 -0.48 8.56
N GLU A 66 7.15 -1.65 8.76
CA GLU A 66 7.65 -2.10 10.04
C GLU A 66 8.86 -1.27 10.49
N SER A 67 9.86 -1.07 9.61
CA SER A 67 11.03 -0.23 9.91
C SER A 67 10.67 1.23 10.17
N GLU A 68 9.63 1.75 9.50
CA GLU A 68 9.12 3.11 9.70
C GLU A 68 8.28 3.24 11.01
N GLY A 69 7.98 2.12 11.66
CA GLY A 69 7.20 2.05 12.90
C GLY A 69 5.70 2.24 12.71
N PHE A 70 5.19 2.08 11.48
CA PHE A 70 3.77 2.22 11.16
C PHE A 70 2.97 0.95 11.45
N ILE A 71 3.63 -0.20 11.41
CA ILE A 71 3.05 -1.49 11.80
C ILE A 71 3.97 -2.18 12.81
N LYS A 72 3.36 -3.02 13.65
CA LYS A 72 4.06 -3.93 14.55
C LYS A 72 3.53 -5.34 14.35
N TYR A 73 4.33 -6.36 14.66
CA TYR A 73 3.84 -7.74 14.68
C TYR A 73 3.77 -8.28 16.11
N GLN A 74 2.86 -9.22 16.31
CA GLN A 74 2.85 -10.13 17.44
C GLN A 74 3.08 -11.54 16.92
N MET A 75 3.91 -12.32 17.62
CA MET A 75 4.05 -13.74 17.35
C MET A 75 2.82 -14.45 17.89
N MET A 76 2.08 -15.12 17.01
CA MET A 76 1.00 -16.02 17.39
C MET A 76 1.39 -17.44 17.03
N THR A 77 1.35 -18.33 18.00
CA THR A 77 1.51 -19.77 17.78
C THR A 77 0.19 -20.35 17.28
N LYS A 78 0.21 -20.98 16.12
CA LYS A 78 -0.92 -21.79 15.63
C LYS A 78 -0.40 -23.20 15.38
N GLY A 79 -0.63 -24.09 16.35
CA GLY A 79 0.00 -25.42 16.38
C GLY A 79 1.52 -25.29 16.57
N THR A 80 2.29 -26.00 15.74
CA THR A 80 3.77 -26.01 15.77
C THR A 80 4.44 -24.84 15.05
N ARG A 81 3.67 -23.94 14.41
CA ARG A 81 4.22 -22.83 13.62
C ARG A 81 3.95 -21.48 14.28
N ALA A 82 5.02 -20.69 14.43
CA ALA A 82 4.94 -19.28 14.81
C ALA A 82 4.56 -18.42 13.59
N LEU A 83 3.50 -17.63 13.73
CA LEU A 83 2.97 -16.74 12.69
C LEU A 83 3.03 -15.29 13.17
N LYS A 84 3.59 -14.42 12.33
CA LYS A 84 3.59 -12.96 12.57
C LYS A 84 2.23 -12.37 12.20
N ARG A 85 1.45 -11.97 13.21
CA ARG A 85 0.21 -11.21 13.00
C ARG A 85 0.53 -9.72 13.09
N TYR A 86 0.31 -8.99 12.01
CA TYR A 86 0.60 -7.56 11.97
C TYR A 86 -0.60 -6.74 12.46
N GLN A 87 -0.29 -5.61 13.09
CA GLN A 87 -1.24 -4.63 13.60
C GLN A 87 -0.73 -3.22 13.31
N LEU A 88 -1.65 -2.28 13.12
CA LEU A 88 -1.33 -0.88 12.91
C LEU A 88 -0.89 -0.25 14.24
N THR A 89 0.12 0.62 14.21
CA THR A 89 0.50 1.44 15.36
C THR A 89 -0.29 2.76 15.38
N PRO A 90 -0.35 3.49 16.50
CA PRO A 90 -0.94 4.83 16.53
C PRO A 90 -0.28 5.78 15.52
N LYS A 91 1.05 5.66 15.34
CA LYS A 91 1.81 6.40 14.32
C LYS A 91 1.34 6.05 12.91
N GLY A 92 1.22 4.75 12.60
CA GLY A 92 0.72 4.28 11.31
C GLY A 92 -0.72 4.73 11.02
N LEU A 93 -1.58 4.77 12.04
CA LEU A 93 -2.95 5.29 11.90
C LEU A 93 -2.99 6.76 11.51
N LYS A 94 -2.17 7.60 12.16
CA LYS A 94 -2.06 9.03 11.82
C LYS A 94 -1.59 9.23 10.39
N VAL A 95 -0.51 8.55 10.00
CA VAL A 95 0.06 8.64 8.65
C VAL A 95 -0.93 8.16 7.60
N MET A 96 -1.58 7.00 7.80
CA MET A 96 -2.57 6.48 6.87
C MET A 96 -3.73 7.47 6.64
N ASN A 97 -4.24 8.11 7.70
CA ASN A 97 -5.31 9.11 7.57
C ASN A 97 -4.83 10.36 6.82
N ALA A 98 -3.62 10.85 7.10
CA ALA A 98 -3.02 11.98 6.40
C ALA A 98 -2.81 11.67 4.91
N SER A 99 -2.21 10.51 4.59
CA SER A 99 -2.00 10.05 3.21
C SER A 99 -3.31 9.88 2.46
N LYS A 100 -4.36 9.37 3.10
CA LYS A 100 -5.71 9.29 2.50
C LYS A 100 -6.24 10.68 2.14
N LYS A 101 -6.13 11.65 3.05
CA LYS A 101 -6.60 13.02 2.81
C LYS A 101 -5.84 13.69 1.66
N ILE A 102 -4.52 13.55 1.65
CA ILE A 102 -3.65 14.09 0.59
C ILE A 102 -4.00 13.45 -0.76
N GLY A 103 -4.11 12.12 -0.82
CA GLY A 103 -4.45 11.42 -2.06
C GLY A 103 -5.81 11.81 -2.64
N LEU A 104 -6.84 11.95 -1.77
CA LEU A 104 -8.15 12.42 -2.22
C LEU A 104 -8.12 13.86 -2.74
N LYS A 105 -7.34 14.74 -2.08
CA LYS A 105 -7.16 16.11 -2.54
C LYS A 105 -6.44 16.15 -3.89
N ALA A 106 -5.35 15.40 -4.04
CA ALA A 106 -4.60 15.32 -5.29
C ALA A 106 -5.46 14.84 -6.46
N LEU A 107 -6.31 13.81 -6.25
CA LEU A 107 -7.26 13.36 -7.26
C LEU A 107 -8.27 14.43 -7.65
N ALA A 108 -8.78 15.19 -6.68
CA ALA A 108 -9.71 16.29 -6.95
C ALA A 108 -9.03 17.41 -7.75
N ASP A 109 -7.77 17.73 -7.44
CA ASP A 109 -6.99 18.75 -8.13
C ASP A 109 -6.65 18.30 -9.56
N ILE A 110 -6.21 17.06 -9.75
CA ILE A 110 -5.98 16.47 -11.10
C ILE A 110 -7.26 16.48 -11.92
N ARG A 111 -8.40 16.08 -11.32
CA ARG A 111 -9.69 16.08 -12.00
C ARG A 111 -10.05 17.49 -12.50
N ARG A 112 -9.88 18.51 -11.65
CA ARG A 112 -10.15 19.91 -12.03
C ARG A 112 -9.25 20.36 -13.17
N LEU A 113 -7.98 19.98 -13.15
CA LEU A 113 -7.02 20.35 -14.19
C LEU A 113 -7.37 19.70 -15.54
N ILE A 114 -7.75 18.43 -15.55
CA ILE A 114 -8.23 17.76 -16.76
C ILE A 114 -9.51 18.43 -17.27
N GLU A 115 -10.46 18.74 -16.39
CA GLU A 115 -11.71 19.43 -16.76
C GLU A 115 -11.48 20.87 -17.27
N SER A 116 -10.38 21.54 -16.90
CA SER A 116 -10.05 22.88 -17.40
C SER A 116 -9.30 22.88 -18.73
N GLU A 117 -8.50 21.85 -19.01
CA GLU A 117 -7.71 21.73 -20.24
C GLU A 117 -8.50 21.15 -21.41
N PHE A 118 -9.50 20.31 -21.15
CA PHE A 118 -10.32 19.64 -22.18
C PHE A 118 -11.72 20.26 -22.32
N LYS A 119 -11.82 21.58 -22.11
CA LYS A 119 -13.06 22.34 -22.24
C LYS A 119 -13.07 23.23 -23.46
#